data_AF-A0AAX3YTG3-F1
#
_entry.id   AF-A0AAX3YTG3-F1
#
_cell.length_a   1.000
_cell.length_b   1.000
_cell.length_c   1.000
_cell.angle_alpha   90.00
_cell.angle_beta   90.00
_cell.angle_gamma   90.00
#
_symmetry.space_group_name_H-M   'P 1'
#
loop_
_entity.id
_entity.type
_entity.pdbx_description
1 polymer ?
#
loop_
_entity_poly.entity_id
_entity_poly.type
_entity_poly.pdbx_seq_one_letter_code
_entity_poly.pdbx_strand_id
1 'polypeptide(L)'
;MNTRLHSDIGFLLSCASGRIVRGTNAALAPTGLRARAYAILLLICEHPAGLTQRVIAESLDLDPSQIVALVRDLEHKGLVTRTMHPTDRRNNLICSTKQGRRVLGTAAQLTASFYTDTLAHLSPRHTSTLRRTLTAIVLDDDPGEHLEYCAPDSPLSVVERAVGALMLVYGIPAGPAFDLVVRRAQDTDAALGAVAEQIVARSAPSAATVTAVRREFDPLRIPDDSGSERKDTRR
;
A
#
# COMPACT_ATOMS: atom_id res chain seq x y z
N MET A 1 30.77 11.18 -1.97
CA MET A 1 29.32 11.40 -1.81
C MET A 1 28.80 10.29 -0.90
N ASN A 2 28.20 10.62 0.24
CA ASN A 2 28.02 9.69 1.38
C ASN A 2 26.90 8.65 1.09
N THR A 3 27.25 7.57 0.39
CA THR A 3 26.35 6.52 -0.11
C THR A 3 25.57 5.79 0.99
N ARG A 4 26.10 5.73 2.22
CA ARG A 4 25.44 5.04 3.35
C ARG A 4 24.10 5.64 3.77
N LEU A 5 23.93 6.97 3.66
CA LEU A 5 22.70 7.64 4.08
C LEU A 5 21.55 7.39 3.09
N HIS A 6 21.86 7.39 1.80
CA HIS A 6 20.88 7.18 0.73
C HIS A 6 20.42 5.71 0.60
N SER A 7 21.13 4.78 1.24
CA SER A 7 20.75 3.37 1.36
C SER A 7 20.17 3.00 2.73
N ASP A 8 20.19 3.93 3.70
CA ASP A 8 19.65 3.68 5.04
C ASP A 8 18.11 3.72 5.01
N ILE A 9 17.48 2.60 5.37
CA ILE A 9 16.02 2.44 5.27
C ILE A 9 15.27 3.40 6.20
N GLY A 10 15.79 3.64 7.41
CA GLY A 10 15.18 4.55 8.39
C GLY A 10 15.20 6.00 7.93
N PHE A 11 16.31 6.43 7.35
CA PHE A 11 16.45 7.74 6.73
C PHE A 11 15.52 7.92 5.52
N LEU A 12 15.48 6.94 4.62
CA LEU A 12 14.58 6.97 3.45
C LEU A 12 13.11 7.01 3.86
N LEU A 13 12.69 6.19 4.82
CA LEU A 13 11.33 6.19 5.36
C LEU A 13 10.98 7.53 5.98
N SER A 14 11.88 8.10 6.79
CA SER A 14 11.68 9.41 7.42
C SER A 14 11.56 10.54 6.38
N CYS A 15 12.43 10.55 5.37
CA CYS A 15 12.41 11.54 4.31
C CYS A 15 11.15 11.42 3.42
N ALA A 16 10.79 10.19 3.05
CA ALA A 16 9.58 9.89 2.28
C ALA A 16 8.33 10.31 3.05
N SER A 17 8.20 9.90 4.32
CA SER A 17 7.11 10.31 5.21
C SER A 17 7.00 11.82 5.31
N GLY A 18 8.13 12.52 5.54
CA GLY A 18 8.15 13.98 5.59
C GLY A 18 7.67 14.64 4.28
N ARG A 19 8.06 14.11 3.12
CA ARG A 19 7.60 14.60 1.81
C ARG A 19 6.11 14.37 1.62
N ILE A 20 5.62 13.18 1.95
CA ILE A 20 4.20 12.82 1.86
C ILE A 20 3.37 13.71 2.78
N VAL A 21 3.74 13.87 4.05
CA VAL A 21 2.99 14.71 5.00
C VAL A 21 2.92 16.16 4.54
N ARG A 22 4.02 16.74 4.03
CA ARG A 22 4.02 18.11 3.50
C ARG A 22 3.12 18.26 2.28
N GLY A 23 3.20 17.33 1.33
CA GLY A 23 2.37 17.35 0.13
C GLY A 23 0.89 17.15 0.43
N THR A 24 0.56 16.21 1.32
CA THR A 24 -0.81 15.99 1.81
C THR A 24 -1.35 17.23 2.52
N ASN A 25 -0.56 17.90 3.36
CA ASN A 25 -0.98 19.16 3.98
C ASN A 25 -1.25 20.27 2.95
N ALA A 26 -0.42 20.38 1.91
CA ALA A 26 -0.64 21.34 0.84
C ALA A 26 -1.92 21.03 0.05
N ALA A 27 -2.14 19.75 -0.30
CA ALA A 27 -3.34 19.29 -0.99
C ALA A 27 -4.61 19.51 -0.17
N LEU A 28 -4.54 19.36 1.16
CA LEU A 28 -5.68 19.53 2.07
C LEU A 28 -5.97 20.99 2.44
N ALA A 29 -5.10 21.94 2.11
CA ALA A 29 -5.26 23.35 2.48
C ALA A 29 -6.66 23.94 2.16
N PRO A 30 -7.29 23.65 0.99
CA PRO A 30 -8.64 24.13 0.68
C PRO A 30 -9.74 23.63 1.63
N THR A 31 -9.52 22.51 2.31
CA THR A 31 -10.48 21.92 3.25
C THR A 31 -10.32 22.43 4.68
N GLY A 32 -9.24 23.19 4.96
CA GLY A 32 -8.87 23.59 6.31
C GLY A 32 -8.39 22.44 7.20
N LEU A 33 -8.13 21.25 6.62
CA LEU A 33 -7.58 20.09 7.31
C LEU A 33 -6.05 20.00 7.14
N ARG A 34 -5.42 19.31 8.08
CA ARG A 34 -4.05 18.81 7.98
C ARG A 34 -4.06 17.29 7.96
N ALA A 35 -2.97 16.66 7.53
CA ALA A 35 -2.84 15.22 7.31
C ALA A 35 -3.33 14.37 8.51
N ARG A 36 -2.95 14.73 9.74
CA ARG A 36 -3.41 14.00 10.95
C ARG A 36 -4.91 14.17 11.23
N ALA A 37 -5.43 15.38 11.08
CA ALA A 37 -6.87 15.64 11.25
C ALA A 37 -7.70 14.93 10.17
N TYR A 38 -7.17 14.87 8.95
CA TYR A 38 -7.75 14.10 7.85
C TYR A 38 -7.77 12.59 8.16
N ALA A 39 -6.66 12.01 8.63
CA ALA A 39 -6.59 10.60 9.00
C ALA A 39 -7.59 10.23 10.11
N ILE A 40 -7.71 11.08 11.14
CA ILE A 40 -8.72 10.91 12.20
C ILE A 40 -10.14 10.96 11.64
N LEU A 41 -10.43 11.94 10.78
CA LEU A 41 -11.77 12.09 10.20
C LEU A 41 -12.12 10.92 9.26
N LEU A 42 -11.15 10.43 8.49
CA LEU A 42 -11.28 9.25 7.64
C LEU A 42 -11.66 8.03 8.48
N LEU A 43 -10.87 7.73 9.51
CA LEU A 43 -11.11 6.62 10.43
C LEU A 43 -12.50 6.71 11.07
N ILE A 44 -12.88 7.87 11.62
CA ILE A 44 -14.21 8.05 12.24
C ILE A 44 -15.35 7.84 11.21
N CYS A 45 -15.15 8.20 9.95
CA CYS A 45 -16.18 8.00 8.92
C CYS A 45 -16.31 6.55 8.47
N GLU A 46 -15.24 5.76 8.52
CA GLU A 46 -15.25 4.31 8.26
C GLU A 46 -15.96 3.52 9.38
N HIS A 47 -16.15 4.14 10.55
CA HIS A 47 -16.85 3.56 11.70
C HIS A 47 -18.11 4.36 12.06
N PRO A 48 -19.26 4.13 11.41
CA PRO A 48 -20.50 4.89 11.64
C PRO A 48 -21.02 4.87 13.08
N ALA A 49 -20.71 3.82 13.84
CA ALA A 49 -21.05 3.71 15.26
C ALA A 49 -20.27 4.71 16.15
N GLY A 50 -19.20 5.32 15.62
CA GLY A 50 -18.27 6.16 16.35
C GLY A 50 -17.16 5.36 17.05
N LEU A 51 -16.11 6.06 17.43
CA LEU A 51 -14.94 5.46 18.09
C LEU A 51 -14.60 6.23 19.37
N THR A 52 -14.03 5.54 20.36
CA THR A 52 -13.44 6.23 21.52
C THR A 52 -12.11 6.86 21.11
N GLN A 53 -11.70 7.92 21.82
CA GLN A 53 -10.40 8.56 21.58
C GLN A 53 -9.22 7.59 21.80
N ARG A 54 -9.38 6.60 22.68
CA ARG A 54 -8.40 5.53 22.91
C ARG A 54 -8.20 4.70 21.65
N VAL A 55 -9.29 4.24 21.04
CA VAL A 55 -9.22 3.46 19.79
C VAL A 55 -8.62 4.30 18.67
N ILE A 56 -8.98 5.58 18.55
CA ILE A 56 -8.38 6.47 17.54
C ILE A 56 -6.87 6.63 17.75
N ALA A 57 -6.41 6.77 19.00
CA ALA A 57 -4.99 6.87 19.34
C ALA A 57 -4.23 5.60 18.95
N GLU A 58 -4.79 4.43 19.30
CA GLU A 58 -4.21 3.12 19.00
C GLU A 58 -4.15 2.85 17.50
N SER A 59 -5.23 3.14 16.75
CA SER A 59 -5.28 2.89 15.31
C SER A 59 -4.35 3.77 14.47
N LEU A 60 -3.95 4.94 15.00
CA LEU A 60 -3.10 5.89 14.27
C LEU A 60 -1.69 6.01 14.86
N ASP A 61 -1.37 5.23 15.89
CA ASP A 61 -0.12 5.32 16.66
C ASP A 61 0.21 6.78 17.06
N LEU A 62 -0.78 7.46 17.66
CA LEU A 62 -0.66 8.85 18.10
C LEU A 62 -0.85 8.98 19.60
N ASP A 63 -0.07 9.88 20.22
CA ASP A 63 -0.23 10.19 21.64
C ASP A 63 -1.67 10.63 21.96
N PRO A 64 -2.26 10.15 23.07
CA PRO A 64 -3.62 10.54 23.47
C PRO A 64 -3.83 12.06 23.59
N SER A 65 -2.80 12.80 24.00
CA SER A 65 -2.85 14.26 24.11
C SER A 65 -3.01 14.94 22.74
N GLN A 66 -2.39 14.40 21.70
CA GLN A 66 -2.54 14.88 20.33
C GLN A 66 -3.95 14.60 19.81
N ILE A 67 -4.49 13.40 20.08
CA ILE A 67 -5.86 13.05 19.70
C ILE A 67 -6.88 13.99 20.35
N VAL A 68 -6.71 14.35 21.62
CA VAL A 68 -7.59 15.31 22.30
C VAL A 68 -7.61 16.66 21.60
N ALA A 69 -6.45 17.20 21.23
CA ALA A 69 -6.36 18.47 20.54
C ALA A 69 -6.98 18.41 19.13
N LEU A 70 -6.70 17.35 18.36
CA LEU A 70 -7.19 17.18 16.99
C LEU A 70 -8.71 16.93 16.94
N VAL A 71 -9.24 16.10 17.84
CA VAL A 71 -10.68 15.86 17.94
C VAL A 71 -11.41 17.15 18.33
N ARG A 72 -10.85 17.95 19.23
CA ARG A 72 -11.43 19.26 19.60
C ARG A 72 -11.47 20.22 18.42
N ASP A 73 -10.42 20.27 17.60
CA ASP A 73 -10.41 21.10 16.38
C ASP A 73 -11.46 20.62 15.35
N LEU A 74 -11.58 19.31 15.14
CA LEU A 74 -12.60 18.73 14.27
C LEU A 74 -14.02 19.00 14.77
N GLU A 75 -14.24 18.96 16.08
CA GLU A 75 -15.52 19.25 16.73
C GLU A 75 -15.87 20.74 16.62
N HIS A 76 -14.89 21.64 16.83
CA HIS A 76 -15.06 23.07 16.63
C HIS A 76 -15.43 23.43 15.18
N LYS A 77 -14.89 22.69 14.21
CA LYS A 77 -15.23 22.80 12.77
C LYS A 77 -16.57 22.15 12.41
N GLY A 78 -17.27 21.53 13.36
CA GLY A 78 -18.55 20.83 13.14
C GLY A 78 -18.42 19.53 12.34
N LEU A 79 -17.22 18.95 12.23
CA LEU A 79 -16.96 17.75 11.43
C LEU A 79 -17.22 16.46 12.21
N VAL A 80 -17.07 16.52 13.53
CA VAL A 80 -17.37 15.41 14.44
C VAL A 80 -18.20 15.89 15.62
N THR A 81 -18.83 14.96 16.33
CA THR A 81 -19.59 15.21 17.55
C THR A 81 -19.29 14.15 18.59
N ARG A 82 -19.34 14.52 19.87
CA ARG A 82 -19.28 13.58 20.99
C ARG A 82 -20.67 13.07 21.34
N THR A 83 -20.82 11.75 21.41
CA THR A 83 -22.02 11.07 21.90
C THR A 83 -21.66 10.19 23.09
N MET A 84 -22.60 10.01 24.02
CA MET A 84 -22.38 9.15 25.17
C MET A 84 -22.31 7.69 24.72
N HIS A 85 -21.33 6.92 25.21
CA HIS A 85 -21.25 5.50 24.89
C HIS A 85 -22.48 4.76 25.44
N PRO A 86 -23.11 3.86 24.66
CA PRO A 86 -24.40 3.26 25.02
C PRO A 86 -24.34 2.38 26.28
N THR A 87 -23.20 1.73 26.53
CA THR A 87 -23.01 0.81 27.66
C THR A 87 -22.04 1.31 28.75
N ASP A 88 -21.24 2.34 28.46
CA ASP A 88 -20.21 2.83 29.38
C ASP A 88 -20.20 4.35 29.42
N ARG A 89 -21.04 4.93 30.28
CA ARG A 89 -21.23 6.39 30.38
C ARG A 89 -19.97 7.17 30.77
N ARG A 90 -18.89 6.50 31.18
CA ARG A 90 -17.59 7.14 31.46
C ARG A 90 -16.82 7.45 30.18
N ASN A 91 -17.21 6.87 29.06
CA ASN A 91 -16.60 7.04 27.76
C ASN A 91 -17.54 7.76 26.77
N ASN A 92 -16.95 8.59 25.92
CA ASN A 92 -17.63 9.22 24.79
C ASN A 92 -17.18 8.59 23.49
N LEU A 93 -18.11 8.43 22.57
CA LEU A 93 -17.87 8.09 21.18
C LEU A 93 -17.73 9.37 20.37
N ILE A 94 -16.75 9.39 19.48
CA ILE A 94 -16.58 10.44 18.48
C ILE A 94 -17.23 9.94 17.20
N CYS A 95 -18.28 10.63 16.75
CA CYS A 95 -19.05 10.30 15.56
C CYS A 95 -18.85 11.36 14.47
N SER A 96 -18.84 10.96 13.20
CA SER A 96 -18.80 11.90 12.08
C SER A 96 -20.16 12.59 11.88
N THR A 97 -20.13 13.89 11.59
CA THR A 97 -21.34 14.61 11.17
C THR A 97 -21.58 14.45 9.67
N LYS A 98 -22.77 14.88 9.20
CA LYS A 98 -23.04 14.99 7.75
C LYS A 98 -22.04 15.92 7.06
N GLN A 99 -21.65 17.01 7.73
CA GLN A 99 -20.63 17.93 7.22
C GLN A 99 -19.25 17.28 7.19
N GLY A 100 -18.87 16.54 8.23
CA GLY A 100 -17.62 15.78 8.30
C GLY A 100 -17.46 14.83 7.11
N ARG A 101 -18.50 14.05 6.80
CA ARG A 101 -18.49 13.14 5.63
C ARG A 101 -18.35 13.87 4.30
N ARG A 102 -18.99 15.03 4.14
CA ARG A 102 -18.86 15.85 2.92
C ARG A 102 -17.43 16.38 2.75
N VAL A 103 -16.86 16.95 3.81
CA VAL A 103 -15.48 17.47 3.82
C VAL A 103 -14.50 16.33 3.55
N LEU A 104 -14.73 15.15 4.14
CA LEU A 104 -13.91 13.97 3.88
C LEU A 104 -13.92 13.58 2.40
N GLY A 105 -15.08 13.60 1.74
CA GLY A 105 -15.17 13.30 0.30
C GLY A 105 -14.30 14.23 -0.55
N THR A 106 -14.35 15.54 -0.28
CA THR A 106 -13.48 16.52 -0.95
C THR A 106 -12.00 16.28 -0.63
N ALA A 107 -11.67 16.05 0.64
CA ALA A 107 -10.31 15.79 1.09
C ALA A 107 -9.72 14.51 0.47
N ALA A 108 -10.53 13.44 0.33
CA ALA A 108 -10.13 12.19 -0.29
C ALA A 108 -9.81 12.37 -1.78
N GLN A 109 -10.60 13.18 -2.51
CA GLN A 109 -10.32 13.48 -3.91
C GLN A 109 -9.00 14.26 -4.09
N LEU A 110 -8.77 15.28 -3.27
CA LEU A 110 -7.55 16.10 -3.31
C LEU A 110 -6.30 15.25 -2.98
N THR A 111 -6.39 14.41 -1.94
CA THR A 111 -5.28 13.54 -1.56
C THR A 111 -5.05 12.43 -2.57
N ALA A 112 -6.10 11.84 -3.17
CA ALA A 112 -5.97 10.84 -4.22
C ALA A 112 -5.22 11.39 -5.45
N SER A 113 -5.56 12.61 -5.91
CA SER A 113 -4.82 13.27 -6.98
C SER A 113 -3.35 13.45 -6.64
N PHE A 114 -3.06 13.98 -5.44
CA PHE A 114 -1.69 14.16 -4.96
C PHE A 114 -0.89 12.84 -4.93
N TYR A 115 -1.50 11.75 -4.44
CA TYR A 115 -0.84 10.45 -4.40
C TYR A 115 -0.59 9.87 -5.80
N THR A 116 -1.56 10.00 -6.71
CA THR A 116 -1.39 9.60 -8.11
C THR A 116 -0.20 10.31 -8.74
N ASP A 117 -0.11 11.63 -8.61
CA ASP A 117 0.98 12.42 -9.20
C ASP A 117 2.33 12.11 -8.53
N THR A 118 2.34 11.99 -7.19
CA THR A 118 3.56 11.71 -6.43
C THR A 118 4.14 10.35 -6.75
N LEU A 119 3.29 9.35 -7.00
CA LEU A 119 3.70 7.98 -7.27
C LEU A 119 3.74 7.65 -8.78
N ALA A 120 3.49 8.62 -9.67
CA ALA A 120 3.44 8.41 -11.11
C ALA A 120 4.73 7.85 -11.72
N HIS A 121 5.87 8.05 -11.05
CA HIS A 121 7.17 7.52 -11.45
C HIS A 121 7.42 6.06 -11.01
N LEU A 122 6.52 5.49 -10.20
CA LEU A 122 6.57 4.10 -9.77
C LEU A 122 5.62 3.25 -10.62
N SER A 123 6.07 2.05 -11.00
CA SER A 123 5.19 1.09 -11.65
C SER A 123 4.12 0.59 -10.67
N PRO A 124 2.94 0.15 -11.16
CA PRO A 124 1.89 -0.41 -10.30
C PRO A 124 2.40 -1.57 -9.41
N ARG A 125 3.34 -2.37 -9.92
CA ARG A 125 4.00 -3.44 -9.17
C ARG A 125 4.79 -2.89 -7.99
N HIS A 126 5.64 -1.88 -8.19
CA HIS A 126 6.42 -1.28 -7.11
C HIS A 126 5.53 -0.62 -6.06
N THR A 127 4.46 0.06 -6.46
CA THR A 127 3.49 0.65 -5.52
C THR A 127 2.77 -0.42 -4.69
N SER A 128 2.40 -1.54 -5.30
CA SER A 128 1.79 -2.67 -4.60
C SER A 128 2.75 -3.33 -3.61
N THR A 129 3.98 -3.60 -4.03
CA THR A 129 5.04 -4.14 -3.15
C THR A 129 5.31 -3.19 -1.99
N LEU A 130 5.47 -1.89 -2.25
CA LEU A 130 5.70 -0.88 -1.22
C LEU A 130 4.57 -0.86 -0.20
N ARG A 131 3.31 -0.85 -0.65
CA ARG A 131 2.14 -0.88 0.24
C ARG A 131 2.17 -2.12 1.14
N ARG A 132 2.37 -3.30 0.56
CA ARG A 132 2.41 -4.56 1.31
C ARG A 132 3.52 -4.56 2.36
N THR A 133 4.74 -4.15 1.99
CA THR A 133 5.88 -4.11 2.91
C THR A 133 5.68 -3.07 4.02
N LEU A 134 5.09 -1.91 3.72
CA LEU A 134 4.76 -0.92 4.76
C LEU A 134 3.65 -1.42 5.69
N THR A 135 2.63 -2.09 5.17
CA THR A 135 1.56 -2.69 5.99
C THR A 135 2.11 -3.72 6.96
N ALA A 136 3.00 -4.61 6.50
CA ALA A 136 3.72 -5.56 7.33
C ALA A 136 4.46 -4.88 8.50
N ILE A 137 5.23 -3.82 8.19
CA ILE A 137 5.96 -3.06 9.20
C ILE A 137 5.01 -2.40 10.22
N VAL A 138 3.88 -1.85 9.79
CA VAL A 138 2.94 -1.14 10.67
C VAL A 138 2.13 -2.08 11.54
N LEU A 139 1.78 -3.26 11.03
CA LEU A 139 0.96 -4.24 11.75
C LEU A 139 1.80 -5.21 12.60
N ASP A 140 3.12 -5.05 12.62
CA ASP A 140 4.08 -6.02 13.18
C ASP A 140 3.78 -7.47 12.73
N ASP A 141 3.23 -7.57 11.52
CA ASP A 141 2.85 -8.82 10.87
C ASP A 141 3.96 -9.14 9.88
N ASP A 142 4.74 -10.18 10.17
CA ASP A 142 5.74 -10.64 9.23
C ASP A 142 5.00 -11.27 8.05
N PRO A 143 5.09 -10.71 6.82
CA PRO A 143 4.60 -11.38 5.64
C PRO A 143 5.45 -12.65 5.36
N GLY A 144 6.43 -12.93 6.22
CA GLY A 144 7.43 -13.98 6.19
C GLY A 144 7.02 -15.38 6.61
N GLU A 145 5.73 -15.70 6.75
CA GLU A 145 5.28 -17.06 6.43
C GLU A 145 4.94 -17.23 4.93
N HIS A 146 5.01 -16.15 4.15
CA HIS A 146 4.93 -16.15 2.68
C HIS A 146 6.14 -15.49 2.02
N LEU A 147 7.27 -15.41 2.73
CA LEU A 147 8.61 -15.27 2.14
C LEU A 147 9.14 -16.61 1.62
N GLU A 148 8.28 -17.43 1.04
CA GLU A 148 8.76 -18.23 -0.08
C GLU A 148 8.94 -17.25 -1.24
N TYR A 149 10.22 -17.01 -1.58
CA TYR A 149 10.67 -16.98 -2.96
C TYR A 149 9.53 -17.28 -3.92
N CYS A 150 9.06 -16.31 -4.70
CA CYS A 150 7.97 -16.43 -5.68
C CYS A 150 7.83 -17.88 -6.16
N ALA A 151 7.06 -18.69 -5.41
CA ALA A 151 7.06 -20.11 -5.67
C ALA A 151 6.43 -20.22 -7.05
N PRO A 152 6.99 -21.02 -7.97
CA PRO A 152 6.44 -21.15 -9.32
C PRO A 152 4.93 -21.50 -9.32
N ASP A 153 4.39 -21.91 -8.16
CA ASP A 153 3.04 -22.40 -7.91
C ASP A 153 2.19 -21.52 -6.94
N SER A 154 2.62 -20.30 -6.58
CA SER A 154 1.78 -19.38 -5.77
C SER A 154 0.62 -18.78 -6.59
N PRO A 155 -0.57 -18.55 -6.02
CA PRO A 155 -1.71 -18.00 -6.78
C PRO A 155 -1.43 -16.63 -7.42
N LEU A 156 -0.60 -15.81 -6.77
CA LEU A 156 -0.18 -14.50 -7.28
C LEU A 156 0.83 -14.61 -8.43
N SER A 157 1.75 -15.59 -8.39
CA SER A 157 2.72 -15.84 -9.47
C SER A 157 2.07 -16.45 -10.72
N VAL A 158 1.02 -17.27 -10.55
CA VAL A 158 0.24 -17.80 -11.68
C VAL A 158 -0.51 -16.68 -12.40
N VAL A 159 -1.13 -15.74 -11.67
CA VAL A 159 -1.80 -14.58 -12.27
C VAL A 159 -0.82 -13.70 -13.04
N GLU A 160 0.36 -13.42 -12.49
CA GLU A 160 1.42 -12.68 -13.19
C GLU A 160 1.88 -13.39 -14.47
N ARG A 161 2.04 -14.72 -14.44
CA ARG A 161 2.38 -15.52 -15.62
C ARG A 161 1.28 -15.53 -16.67
N ALA A 162 0.01 -15.58 -16.25
CA ALA A 162 -1.14 -15.50 -17.15
C ALA A 162 -1.20 -14.13 -17.84
N VAL A 163 -1.01 -13.05 -17.07
CA VAL A 163 -0.94 -11.68 -17.60
C VAL A 163 0.22 -11.55 -18.59
N GLY A 164 1.42 -12.02 -18.24
CA GLY A 164 2.58 -12.01 -19.14
C GLY A 164 2.36 -12.81 -20.43
N ALA A 165 1.72 -13.97 -20.34
CA ALA A 165 1.36 -14.77 -21.50
C ALA A 165 0.36 -14.06 -22.42
N LEU A 166 -0.67 -13.40 -21.85
CA LEU A 166 -1.63 -12.62 -22.63
C LEU A 166 -0.98 -11.41 -23.30
N MET A 167 -0.05 -10.73 -22.63
CA MET A 167 0.73 -9.65 -23.22
C MET A 167 1.54 -10.13 -24.44
N LEU A 168 2.18 -11.30 -24.35
CA LEU A 168 2.97 -11.87 -25.44
C LEU A 168 2.11 -12.37 -26.61
N VAL A 169 0.99 -13.04 -26.32
CA VAL A 169 0.12 -13.64 -27.34
C VAL A 169 -0.71 -12.59 -28.07
N TYR A 170 -1.23 -11.60 -27.35
CA TYR A 170 -2.16 -10.60 -27.90
C TYR A 170 -1.54 -9.22 -28.12
N GLY A 171 -0.29 -8.99 -27.72
CA GLY A 171 0.38 -7.69 -27.86
C GLY A 171 -0.26 -6.58 -27.04
N ILE A 172 -1.00 -6.92 -25.98
CA ILE A 172 -1.73 -5.96 -25.15
C ILE A 172 -0.94 -5.54 -23.90
N PRO A 173 -1.15 -4.33 -23.36
CA PRO A 173 -0.51 -3.92 -22.10
C PRO A 173 -0.98 -4.71 -20.89
N ALA A 174 -0.20 -4.70 -19.81
CA ALA A 174 -0.46 -5.48 -18.60
C ALA A 174 -1.82 -5.20 -17.93
N GLY A 175 -2.29 -3.94 -17.94
CA GLY A 175 -3.60 -3.56 -17.37
C GLY A 175 -4.76 -4.28 -18.07
N PRO A 176 -4.95 -4.07 -19.39
CA PRO A 176 -5.95 -4.81 -20.17
C PRO A 176 -5.84 -6.33 -20.11
N ALA A 177 -4.62 -6.87 -20.02
CA ALA A 177 -4.40 -8.30 -19.83
C ALA A 177 -4.91 -8.80 -18.47
N PHE A 178 -4.66 -8.06 -17.39
CA PHE A 178 -5.18 -8.39 -16.05
C PHE A 178 -6.71 -8.31 -16.00
N ASP A 179 -7.30 -7.26 -16.58
CA ASP A 179 -8.76 -7.09 -16.65
C ASP A 179 -9.43 -8.26 -17.39
N LEU A 180 -8.76 -8.84 -18.39
CA LEU A 180 -9.25 -10.02 -19.11
C LEU A 180 -9.27 -11.27 -18.21
N VAL A 181 -8.25 -11.48 -17.39
CA VAL A 181 -8.21 -12.59 -16.41
C VAL A 181 -9.32 -12.42 -15.36
N VAL A 182 -9.51 -11.21 -14.84
CA VAL A 182 -10.56 -10.89 -13.85
C VAL A 182 -11.96 -11.08 -14.43
N ARG A 183 -12.22 -10.54 -15.62
CA ARG A 183 -13.51 -10.68 -16.30
C ARG A 183 -13.83 -12.15 -16.56
N ARG A 184 -12.83 -12.91 -17.02
CA ARG A 184 -13.00 -14.34 -17.27
C ARG A 184 -13.32 -15.12 -16.00
N ALA A 185 -12.69 -14.79 -14.87
CA ALA A 185 -12.99 -15.40 -13.56
C ALA A 185 -14.43 -15.13 -13.10
N GLN A 186 -14.92 -13.90 -13.31
CA GLN A 186 -16.31 -13.53 -13.02
C GLN A 186 -17.30 -14.25 -13.94
N ASP A 187 -17.03 -14.32 -15.24
CA ASP A 187 -17.90 -14.98 -16.22
C ASP A 187 -18.05 -16.49 -15.99
N THR A 188 -17.03 -17.13 -15.39
CA THR A 188 -17.01 -18.57 -15.10
C THR A 188 -17.29 -18.92 -13.65
N ASP A 189 -17.56 -17.93 -12.79
CA ASP A 189 -17.67 -18.09 -11.33
C ASP A 189 -16.52 -18.91 -10.73
N ALA A 190 -15.30 -18.66 -11.22
CA ALA A 190 -14.10 -19.40 -10.87
C ALA A 190 -13.13 -18.53 -10.07
N ALA A 191 -12.33 -19.16 -9.20
CA ALA A 191 -11.25 -18.47 -8.51
C ALA A 191 -10.24 -17.89 -9.53
N LEU A 192 -9.77 -16.67 -9.29
CA LEU A 192 -8.84 -15.95 -10.18
C LEU A 192 -7.58 -16.77 -10.51
N GLY A 193 -7.04 -17.49 -9.51
CA GLY A 193 -5.90 -18.38 -9.68
C GLY A 193 -6.17 -19.56 -10.63
N ALA A 194 -7.37 -20.16 -10.58
CA ALA A 194 -7.73 -21.27 -11.46
C ALA A 194 -7.87 -20.83 -12.93
N VAL A 195 -8.38 -19.62 -13.17
CA VAL A 195 -8.42 -19.04 -14.52
C VAL A 195 -7.00 -18.72 -15.02
N ALA A 196 -6.15 -18.17 -14.15
CA ALA A 196 -4.77 -17.91 -14.50
C ALA A 196 -4.00 -19.20 -14.82
N GLU A 197 -4.19 -20.29 -14.08
CA GLU A 197 -3.60 -21.60 -14.35
C GLU A 197 -4.03 -22.14 -15.71
N GLN A 198 -5.32 -22.04 -16.04
CA GLN A 198 -5.83 -22.46 -17.36
C GLN A 198 -5.21 -21.65 -18.50
N ILE A 199 -5.03 -20.34 -18.31
CA ILE A 199 -4.39 -19.47 -19.29
C ILE A 199 -2.92 -19.88 -19.46
N VAL A 200 -2.18 -20.04 -18.37
CA VAL A 200 -0.76 -20.44 -18.38
C VAL A 200 -0.58 -21.82 -19.01
N ALA A 201 -1.42 -22.80 -18.67
CA ALA A 201 -1.36 -24.16 -19.22
C ALA A 201 -1.62 -24.18 -20.73
N ARG A 202 -2.44 -23.27 -21.25
CA ARG A 202 -2.77 -23.17 -22.68
C ARG A 202 -1.80 -22.31 -23.49
N SER A 203 -1.01 -21.46 -22.84
CA SER A 203 -0.19 -20.44 -23.52
C SER A 203 1.29 -20.83 -23.70
N ALA A 204 1.66 -22.07 -23.35
CA ALA A 204 3.00 -22.65 -23.44
C ALA A 204 4.07 -21.81 -24.16
N PRO A 205 4.82 -20.95 -23.44
CA PRO A 205 6.15 -20.56 -23.92
C PRO A 205 7.02 -21.80 -23.81
N SER A 206 7.59 -22.28 -24.92
CA SER A 206 8.52 -23.41 -24.85
C SER A 206 9.67 -23.04 -23.91
N ALA A 207 10.27 -24.04 -23.25
CA ALA A 207 11.47 -23.81 -22.42
C ALA A 207 12.57 -23.06 -23.20
N ALA A 208 12.58 -23.11 -24.54
CA ALA A 208 13.47 -22.34 -25.38
C ALA A 208 13.19 -20.83 -25.34
N THR A 209 11.94 -20.37 -25.25
CA THR A 209 11.58 -18.94 -25.15
C THR A 209 12.01 -18.35 -23.82
N VAL A 210 11.78 -19.07 -22.72
CA VAL A 210 12.20 -18.63 -21.38
C VAL A 210 13.73 -18.62 -21.28
N THR A 211 14.40 -19.61 -21.86
CA THR A 211 15.87 -19.67 -21.91
C THR A 211 16.45 -18.56 -22.79
N ALA A 212 15.82 -18.24 -23.92
CA ALA A 212 16.24 -17.16 -24.82
C ALA A 212 16.11 -15.77 -24.14
N VAL A 213 14.97 -15.49 -23.52
CA VAL A 213 14.75 -14.26 -22.75
C VAL A 213 15.71 -14.19 -21.56
N ARG A 214 15.92 -15.30 -20.83
CA ARG A 214 16.87 -15.31 -19.70
C ARG A 214 18.30 -15.00 -20.16
N ARG A 215 18.72 -15.55 -21.29
CA ARG A 215 20.07 -15.31 -21.87
C ARG A 215 20.27 -13.88 -22.36
N GLU A 216 19.20 -13.21 -22.79
CA GLU A 216 19.21 -11.80 -23.20
C GLU A 216 19.38 -10.86 -22.00
N PHE A 217 18.82 -11.22 -20.84
CA PHE A 217 18.83 -10.37 -19.64
C PHE A 217 19.90 -10.73 -18.60
N ASP A 218 20.51 -11.92 -18.67
CA ASP A 218 21.66 -12.33 -17.82
C ASP A 218 22.83 -11.31 -17.82
N PRO A 219 23.21 -10.66 -18.94
CA PRO A 219 24.26 -9.64 -18.96
C PRO A 219 23.91 -8.35 -18.21
N LEU A 220 22.62 -8.10 -17.94
CA LEU A 220 22.13 -6.93 -17.20
C LEU A 220 22.07 -7.17 -15.69
N ARG A 221 22.40 -8.38 -15.25
CA ARG A 221 22.43 -8.75 -13.84
C ARG A 221 23.68 -8.12 -13.19
N ILE A 222 23.46 -7.22 -12.25
CA ILE A 222 24.53 -6.63 -11.43
C ILE A 222 25.15 -7.76 -10.58
N PRO A 223 26.48 -7.95 -10.60
CA PRO A 223 27.11 -8.99 -9.78
C PRO A 223 26.95 -8.68 -8.29
N ASP A 224 26.55 -9.70 -7.52
CA ASP A 224 26.49 -9.63 -6.06
C ASP A 224 27.91 -9.51 -5.50
N ASP A 225 28.26 -8.34 -4.98
CA ASP A 225 29.52 -8.12 -4.26
C ASP A 225 29.38 -8.64 -2.82
N SER A 226 29.41 -9.95 -2.67
CA SER A 226 29.59 -10.61 -1.37
C SER A 226 31.06 -11.01 -1.21
N GLY A 227 31.92 -10.00 -1.05
CA GLY A 227 33.28 -10.16 -0.56
C GLY A 227 33.40 -9.62 0.87
N SER A 228 33.38 -10.50 1.88
CA SER A 228 34.03 -10.20 3.16
C SER A 228 35.02 -11.30 3.51
N GLU A 229 36.28 -10.96 3.29
CA GLU A 229 37.48 -11.60 3.78
C GLU A 229 37.33 -12.10 5.24
N ARG A 230 37.59 -13.39 5.47
CA ARG A 230 38.21 -13.81 6.73
C ARG A 230 39.70 -13.94 6.49
N LYS A 231 40.44 -12.95 6.98
CA LYS A 231 41.86 -13.11 7.34
C LYS A 231 41.95 -14.27 8.31
N ASP A 232 42.70 -15.31 7.96
CA ASP A 232 43.25 -16.22 8.96
C ASP A 232 44.75 -15.98 9.11
N THR A 233 45.07 -15.62 10.34
CA THR A 233 46.40 -15.41 10.90
C THR A 233 46.89 -16.78 11.36
N ARG A 234 48.02 -17.29 10.85
CA ARG A 234 49.05 -17.98 11.67
C ARG A 234 50.21 -18.55 10.84
N ARG A 235 51.40 -18.15 11.31
CA ARG A 235 52.72 -18.79 11.29
C ARG A 235 53.46 -18.97 9.97
#